data_AF-A0A965EA42-F1
#
_entry.id   AF-A0A965EA42-F1
#
_cell.length_a   1.000
_cell.length_b   1.000
_cell.length_c   1.000
_cell.angle_alpha   90.00
_cell.angle_beta   90.00
_cell.angle_gamma   90.00
#
_symmetry.space_group_name_H-M   'P 1'
#
loop_
_entity.id
_entity.type
_entity.pdbx_description
1 polymer ?
#
loop_
_entity_poly.entity_id
_entity_poly.type
_entity_poly.pdbx_seq_one_letter_code
_entity_poly.pdbx_strand_id
1 'polypeptide(L)'
;CDLNFVRGEDSFVRAHWAAAGPWQVPFVWQPYRQLDLAHRHKLSGWSGKILSAPQLSVLRDLHWIWNQLGPAGQELEFRGGPDLHRDWSAFCQHYRQVQSHLHRSCLNLARQQGLEANLIRFIR
;
A
#
# COMPACT_ATOMS: atom_id res chain seq x y z
N CYS A 1 4.89 -6.91 -14.81
CA CYS A 1 5.30 -7.13 -13.41
C CYS A 1 4.16 -7.77 -12.66
N ASP A 2 4.45 -8.70 -11.76
CA ASP A 2 3.47 -9.35 -10.89
C ASP A 2 3.42 -8.70 -9.49
N LEU A 3 4.47 -7.98 -9.08
CA LEU A 3 4.48 -7.17 -7.87
C LEU A 3 5.37 -5.95 -8.11
N ASN A 4 4.91 -4.76 -7.71
CA ASN A 4 5.70 -3.54 -7.81
C ASN A 4 6.16 -3.04 -6.44
N PHE A 5 7.45 -2.94 -6.21
CA PHE A 5 7.99 -2.15 -5.10
C PHE A 5 8.17 -0.71 -5.56
N VAL A 6 7.50 0.22 -4.90
CA VAL A 6 7.43 1.63 -5.30
C VAL A 6 7.77 2.56 -4.15
N ARG A 7 8.18 3.79 -4.45
CA ARG A 7 8.60 4.77 -3.43
C ARG A 7 8.19 6.20 -3.77
N GLY A 8 8.22 7.08 -2.77
CA GLY A 8 7.80 8.47 -2.95
C GLY A 8 6.31 8.57 -3.30
N GLU A 9 5.92 9.59 -4.06
CA GLU A 9 4.50 9.90 -4.29
C GLU A 9 4.01 9.57 -5.71
N ASP A 10 4.76 9.96 -6.76
CA ASP A 10 4.34 9.69 -8.15
C ASP A 10 4.20 8.19 -8.45
N SER A 11 5.26 7.41 -8.16
CA SER A 11 5.23 5.97 -8.43
C SER A 11 4.21 5.22 -7.56
N PHE A 12 3.90 5.76 -6.38
CA PHE A 12 2.83 5.27 -5.52
C PHE A 12 1.44 5.50 -6.14
N VAL A 13 1.19 6.68 -6.70
CA VAL A 13 -0.05 6.95 -7.45
C VAL A 13 -0.14 6.05 -8.69
N ARG A 14 0.95 5.90 -9.45
CA ARG A 14 0.98 4.99 -10.62
C ARG A 14 0.69 3.53 -10.26
N ALA A 15 1.15 3.08 -9.09
CA ALA A 15 0.89 1.72 -8.62
C ALA A 15 -0.61 1.48 -8.30
N HIS A 16 -1.34 2.49 -7.83
CA HIS A 16 -2.80 2.40 -7.67
C HIS A 16 -3.49 2.19 -9.02
N TRP A 17 -3.06 2.89 -10.06
CA TRP A 17 -3.59 2.70 -11.42
C TRP A 17 -3.28 1.30 -11.97
N ALA A 18 -2.07 0.78 -11.72
CA ALA A 18 -1.71 -0.59 -12.10
C ALA A 18 -2.55 -1.65 -11.36
N ALA A 19 -2.87 -1.42 -10.08
CA ALA A 19 -3.74 -2.28 -9.30
C ALA A 19 -5.22 -2.18 -9.75
N ALA A 20 -5.70 -0.98 -10.07
CA ALA A 20 -7.05 -0.75 -10.60
C ALA A 20 -7.22 -1.23 -12.05
N GLY A 21 -6.12 -1.36 -12.79
CA GLY A 21 -6.11 -1.76 -14.19
C GLY A 21 -6.40 -3.25 -14.42
N PRO A 22 -6.43 -3.68 -15.69
CA PRO A 22 -6.76 -5.06 -16.07
C PRO A 22 -5.77 -6.10 -15.53
N TRP A 23 -4.53 -5.68 -15.28
CA TRP A 23 -3.45 -6.55 -14.80
C TRP A 23 -3.45 -6.75 -13.28
N GLN A 24 -4.23 -5.94 -12.54
CA GLN A 24 -4.43 -6.06 -11.08
C GLN A 24 -3.13 -6.23 -10.30
N VAL A 25 -2.09 -5.48 -10.68
CA VAL A 25 -0.74 -5.68 -10.16
C VAL A 25 -0.64 -5.13 -8.74
N PRO A 26 -0.42 -5.95 -7.71
CA PRO A 26 -0.21 -5.45 -6.36
C PRO A 26 1.09 -4.68 -6.23
N PHE A 27 1.20 -3.90 -5.17
CA PHE A 27 2.40 -3.12 -4.92
C PHE A 27 2.71 -3.01 -3.43
N VAL A 28 3.99 -2.77 -3.12
CA VAL A 28 4.49 -2.43 -1.79
C VAL A 28 5.05 -1.01 -1.85
N TRP A 29 4.56 -0.13 -0.98
CA TRP A 29 4.97 1.27 -0.91
C TRP A 29 5.99 1.53 0.20
N GLN A 30 7.07 2.22 -0.15
CA GLN A 30 8.04 2.79 0.78
C GLN A 30 7.98 4.33 0.73
N PRO A 31 7.25 5.00 1.65
CA PRO A 31 7.34 6.45 1.78
C PRO A 31 8.75 6.88 2.18
N TYR A 32 9.20 8.06 1.72
CA TYR A 32 10.45 8.64 2.20
C TYR A 32 10.36 8.92 3.70
N ARG A 33 11.44 8.67 4.44
CA ARG A 33 11.52 9.06 5.86
C ARG A 33 11.39 10.57 5.98
N GLN A 34 10.58 11.01 6.93
CA GLN A 34 10.29 12.42 7.19
C GLN A 34 10.40 12.68 8.71
N LEU A 35 10.59 13.95 9.06
CA LEU A 35 10.55 14.45 10.44
C LEU A 35 9.26 14.02 11.15
N ASP A 36 9.31 13.96 12.47
CA ASP A 36 8.18 13.61 13.35
C ASP A 36 7.48 12.31 12.98
N LEU A 37 8.23 11.39 12.35
CA LEU A 37 7.72 10.10 11.91
C LEU A 37 6.52 10.20 10.94
N ALA A 38 6.36 11.33 10.22
CA ALA A 38 5.21 11.57 9.36
C ALA A 38 5.02 10.50 8.27
N HIS A 39 6.11 9.86 7.83
CA HIS A 39 6.10 8.73 6.92
C HIS A 39 5.30 7.52 7.46
N ARG A 40 5.33 7.28 8.79
CA ARG A 40 4.54 6.23 9.44
C ARG A 40 3.06 6.57 9.45
N HIS A 41 2.72 7.83 9.76
CA HIS A 41 1.34 8.31 9.71
C HIS A 41 0.74 8.25 8.30
N LYS A 42 1.53 8.59 7.28
CA LYS A 42 1.13 8.42 5.87
C LYS A 42 0.83 6.95 5.56
N LEU A 43 1.73 6.05 5.94
CA LEU A 43 1.58 4.63 5.69
C LEU A 43 0.38 4.02 6.45
N SER A 44 0.20 4.34 7.74
CA SER A 44 -0.92 3.89 8.57
C SER A 44 -2.26 4.45 8.08
N GLY A 45 -2.33 5.74 7.77
CA GLY A 45 -3.53 6.38 7.26
C GLY A 45 -3.96 5.82 5.90
N TRP A 46 -3.01 5.60 4.99
CA TRP A 46 -3.30 4.95 3.72
C TRP A 46 -3.71 3.48 3.90
N SER A 47 -2.96 2.70 4.69
CA SER A 47 -3.25 1.29 4.92
C SER A 47 -4.63 1.09 5.57
N GLY A 48 -5.04 1.96 6.50
CA GLY A 48 -6.35 1.91 7.13
C GLY A 48 -7.51 2.21 6.16
N LYS A 49 -7.24 2.86 5.04
CA LYS A 49 -8.25 3.18 4.01
C LYS A 49 -8.28 2.14 2.87
N ILE A 50 -7.11 1.78 2.35
CA ILE A 50 -7.01 0.95 1.14
C ILE A 50 -6.86 -0.54 1.46
N LEU A 51 -6.21 -0.87 2.58
CA LEU A 51 -5.88 -2.25 2.99
C LEU A 51 -6.68 -2.70 4.23
N SER A 52 -7.86 -2.13 4.47
CA SER A 52 -8.67 -2.43 5.66
C SER A 52 -9.33 -3.81 5.61
N ALA A 53 -9.61 -4.33 4.42
CA ALA A 53 -10.21 -5.64 4.23
C ALA A 53 -9.32 -6.74 4.86
N PRO A 54 -9.88 -7.71 5.61
CA PRO A 54 -9.11 -8.80 6.21
C PRO A 54 -8.26 -9.59 5.19
N GLN A 55 -8.77 -9.70 3.96
CA GLN A 55 -8.11 -10.38 2.84
C GLN A 55 -6.82 -9.70 2.35
N LEU A 56 -6.57 -8.47 2.81
CA LEU A 56 -5.36 -7.70 2.52
C LEU A 56 -4.38 -7.69 3.70
N SER A 57 -4.60 -8.48 4.75
CA SER A 57 -3.72 -8.54 5.92
C SER A 57 -2.28 -8.85 5.54
N VAL A 58 -2.05 -9.89 4.73
CA VAL A 58 -0.69 -10.28 4.29
C VAL A 58 0.02 -9.19 3.49
N LEU A 59 -0.72 -8.40 2.69
CA LEU A 59 -0.13 -7.28 1.96
C LEU A 59 0.17 -6.12 2.90
N ARG A 60 -0.69 -5.87 3.87
CA ARG A 60 -0.48 -4.85 4.91
C ARG A 60 0.73 -5.20 5.77
N ASP A 61 0.88 -6.46 6.17
CA ASP A 61 2.02 -6.94 6.94
C ASP A 61 3.32 -6.81 6.13
N LEU A 62 3.28 -7.16 4.84
CA LEU A 62 4.40 -6.95 3.90
C LEU A 62 4.81 -5.46 3.78
N HIS A 63 3.87 -4.52 3.86
CA HIS A 63 4.19 -3.09 3.91
C HIS A 63 4.89 -2.69 5.21
N TRP A 64 4.44 -3.21 6.35
CA TRP A 64 5.05 -2.89 7.65
C TRP A 64 6.50 -3.38 7.71
N ILE A 65 6.71 -4.66 7.41
CA ILE A 65 8.04 -5.26 7.44
C ILE A 65 9.01 -4.58 6.47
N TRP A 66 8.56 -4.26 5.24
CA TRP A 66 9.38 -3.57 4.25
C TRP A 66 9.83 -2.18 4.72
N ASN A 67 9.01 -1.53 5.55
CA ASN A 67 9.32 -0.22 6.15
C ASN A 67 10.01 -0.31 7.52
N GLN A 68 10.40 -1.52 7.97
CA GLN A 68 11.00 -1.78 9.29
C GLN A 68 10.06 -1.40 10.45
N LEU A 69 8.76 -1.58 10.24
CA LEU A 69 7.71 -1.31 11.22
C LEU A 69 7.01 -2.62 11.61
N GLY A 70 6.50 -2.66 12.85
CA GLY A 70 5.74 -3.77 13.38
C GLY A 70 4.27 -3.73 12.95
N PRO A 71 3.49 -4.77 13.30
CA PRO A 71 2.06 -4.79 13.07
C PRO A 71 1.41 -3.64 13.85
N ALA A 72 0.83 -2.68 13.13
CA ALA A 72 0.30 -1.39 13.61
C ALA A 72 1.24 -0.17 13.52
N GLY A 73 2.39 -0.29 12.86
CA GLY A 73 3.21 0.87 12.48
C GLY A 73 4.18 1.37 13.56
N GLN A 74 4.34 0.64 14.67
CA GLN A 74 5.40 0.89 15.65
C GLN A 74 6.79 0.53 15.09
N GLU A 75 7.84 1.11 15.65
CA GLU A 75 9.21 0.72 15.32
C GLU A 75 9.50 -0.70 15.81
N LEU A 76 10.20 -1.49 14.99
CA LEU A 76 10.71 -2.78 15.44
C LEU A 76 12.01 -2.57 16.21
N GLU A 77 12.02 -2.96 17.48
CA GLU A 77 13.27 -3.12 18.22
C GLU A 77 14.09 -4.25 17.57
N PHE A 78 15.38 -4.01 17.38
CA PHE A 78 16.30 -4.82 16.55
C PHE A 78 16.59 -6.25 17.10
N ARG A 79 15.77 -6.79 18.02
CA ARG A 79 15.94 -8.15 18.55
C ARG A 79 15.03 -9.12 17.81
N GLY A 80 15.63 -9.86 16.87
CA GLY A 80 14.98 -10.95 16.13
C GLY A 80 14.55 -10.59 14.72
N GLY A 81 14.33 -9.30 14.44
CA GLY A 81 13.90 -8.83 13.13
C GLY A 81 12.54 -9.42 12.70
N PRO A 82 11.85 -8.76 11.78
CA PRO A 82 10.64 -9.33 11.20
C PRO A 82 11.03 -10.42 10.18
N ASP A 83 10.35 -11.57 10.20
CA ASP A 83 10.66 -12.71 9.35
C ASP A 83 10.10 -12.51 7.94
N LEU A 84 10.92 -11.87 7.09
CA LEU A 84 10.57 -11.60 5.70
C LEU A 84 10.24 -12.86 4.92
N HIS A 85 10.88 -13.99 5.26
CA HIS A 85 10.59 -15.25 4.58
C HIS A 85 9.17 -15.72 4.89
N ARG A 86 8.74 -15.65 6.16
CA ARG A 86 7.37 -15.98 6.57
C ARG A 86 6.34 -15.08 5.89
N ASP A 87 6.51 -13.76 5.98
CA ASP A 87 5.53 -12.80 5.43
C ASP A 87 5.48 -12.86 3.90
N TRP A 88 6.63 -13.06 3.25
CA TRP A 88 6.71 -13.30 1.82
C TRP A 88 5.98 -14.58 1.41
N SER A 89 6.22 -15.70 2.12
CA SER A 89 5.54 -16.97 1.86
C SER A 89 4.03 -16.82 2.02
N ALA A 90 3.56 -16.13 3.05
CA ALA A 90 2.14 -15.87 3.27
C ALA A 90 1.55 -15.01 2.14
N PHE A 91 2.25 -13.95 1.71
CA PHE A 91 1.84 -13.13 0.57
C PHE A 91 1.71 -13.97 -0.71
N CYS A 92 2.70 -14.83 -1.02
CA CYS A 92 2.66 -15.70 -2.18
C CYS A 92 1.47 -16.67 -2.15
N GLN A 93 1.17 -17.28 -0.99
CA GLN A 93 0.04 -18.19 -0.82
C GLN A 93 -1.31 -17.50 -1.07
N HIS A 94 -1.44 -16.23 -0.68
CA HIS A 94 -2.68 -15.46 -0.79
C HIS A 94 -2.69 -14.48 -1.99
N TYR A 95 -1.73 -14.59 -2.91
CA TYR A 95 -1.50 -13.58 -3.95
C TYR A 95 -2.75 -13.25 -4.78
N ARG A 96 -3.52 -14.25 -5.24
CA ARG A 96 -4.75 -14.05 -6.03
C ARG A 96 -5.84 -13.32 -5.25
N GLN A 97 -5.96 -13.63 -3.96
CA GLN A 97 -6.88 -12.96 -3.06
C GLN A 97 -6.48 -11.50 -2.86
N VAL A 98 -5.17 -11.24 -2.72
CA VAL A 98 -4.63 -9.88 -2.66
C VAL A 98 -4.91 -9.10 -3.95
N GLN A 99 -4.61 -9.67 -5.12
CA GLN A 99 -4.88 -9.03 -6.42
C GLN A 99 -6.33 -8.55 -6.52
N SER A 100 -7.29 -9.46 -6.32
CA SER A 100 -8.72 -9.16 -6.46
C SER A 100 -9.22 -8.10 -5.47
N HIS A 101 -8.78 -8.15 -4.21
CA HIS A 101 -9.25 -7.21 -3.18
C HIS A 101 -8.59 -5.84 -3.32
N LEU A 102 -7.29 -5.80 -3.61
CA LEU A 102 -6.58 -4.54 -3.85
C LEU A 102 -7.11 -3.87 -5.12
N HIS A 103 -7.35 -4.63 -6.19
CA HIS A 103 -7.99 -4.13 -7.40
C HIS A 103 -9.30 -3.45 -7.08
N ARG A 104 -10.18 -4.07 -6.27
CA ARG A 104 -11.46 -3.46 -5.88
C ARG A 104 -11.26 -2.15 -5.11
N SER A 105 -10.36 -2.13 -4.13
CA SER A 105 -10.05 -0.91 -3.37
C SER A 105 -9.52 0.21 -4.27
N CYS A 106 -8.56 -0.09 -5.14
CA CYS A 106 -7.95 0.89 -6.04
C CYS A 106 -8.90 1.33 -7.16
N LEU A 107 -9.74 0.44 -7.68
CA LEU A 107 -10.75 0.78 -8.67
C LEU A 107 -11.81 1.73 -8.09
N ASN A 108 -12.21 1.51 -6.83
CA ASN A 108 -13.11 2.43 -6.13
C ASN A 108 -12.50 3.82 -5.95
N LEU A 109 -11.20 3.90 -5.65
CA LEU A 109 -10.47 5.17 -5.59
C LEU A 109 -10.37 5.84 -6.98
N ALA A 110 -10.01 5.06 -8.00
CA ALA A 110 -9.85 5.53 -9.38
C ALA A 110 -11.15 6.07 -10.01
N ARG A 111 -12.31 5.61 -9.54
CA ARG A 111 -13.63 6.09 -9.96
C ARG A 111 -14.03 7.43 -9.35
N GLN A 112 -13.32 7.89 -8.32
CA GLN A 112 -13.57 9.20 -7.75
C GLN A 112 -13.15 10.29 -8.73
N GLN A 113 -13.75 11.47 -8.59
CA GLN A 113 -13.39 12.62 -9.42
C GLN A 113 -11.91 12.96 -9.21
N GLY A 114 -11.17 13.03 -10.32
CA GLY A 114 -9.74 13.34 -10.30
C GLY A 114 -9.42 14.71 -9.71
N LEU A 115 -8.20 14.88 -9.22
CA LEU A 115 -7.73 16.15 -8.64
C LEU A 115 -7.90 17.32 -9.62
N GLU A 116 -7.51 17.14 -10.89
CA GLU A 116 -7.67 18.15 -11.94
C GLU A 116 -9.12 18.62 -12.07
N ALA A 117 -10.07 17.69 -12.19
CA ALA A 117 -11.48 18.02 -12.34
C ALA A 117 -12.05 18.73 -11.10
N ASN A 118 -11.58 18.37 -9.89
CA ASN A 118 -11.93 19.06 -8.66
C ASN A 118 -11.33 20.48 -8.60
N LEU A 119 -10.09 20.66 -9.06
CA LEU A 119 -9.45 21.98 -9.13
C LEU A 119 -10.18 22.90 -10.10
N ILE A 120 -10.57 22.41 -11.29
CA ILE A 120 -11.38 23.18 -12.25
C ILE A 120 -12.72 23.59 -11.65
N ARG A 121 -13.37 22.71 -10.88
CA ARG A 121 -14.62 23.04 -10.18
C ARG A 121 -14.42 24.09 -9.09
N PHE A 122 -13.30 24.05 -8.37
CA PHE A 122 -13.02 24.95 -7.26
C PHE A 122 -12.75 26.40 -7.70
N ILE A 123 -12.12 26.59 -8.86
CA ILE A 123 -11.80 27.93 -9.39
C ILE A 123 -12.93 28.57 -10.20
N ARG A 124 -14.03 27.84 -10.44
CA ARG A 124 -15.26 28.35 -11.06
C ARG A 124 -16.21 28.86 -10.00
#